data_AF-X1GC92-F1
#
_entry.id   AF-X1GC92-F1
#
_cell.length_a   1.000
_cell.length_b   1.000
_cell.length_c   1.000
_cell.angle_alpha   90.00
_cell.angle_beta   90.00
_cell.angle_gamma   90.00
#
_symmetry.space_group_name_H-M   'P 1'
#
loop_
_entity.id
_entity.type
_entity.pdbx_description
1 polymer ?
#
loop_
_entity_poly.entity_id
_entity_poly.type
_entity_poly.pdbx_seq_one_letter_code
_entity_poly.pdbx_strand_id
1 'polypeptide(L)' 'MNYSELQNSIIRRILNIKDIILLQKIQELLLKQNTSDIYYLSELEKQIIQISKKQIDNGDYFTNEEVFEKTDKWLEE' A
#
# COMPACT_ATOMS: atom_id res chain seq x y z
N MET A 1 -12.97 -9.92 -21.06
CA MET A 1 -11.60 -9.75 -21.52
C MET A 1 -10.83 -11.00 -21.13
N ASN A 2 -10.35 -11.78 -22.09
CA ASN A 2 -9.55 -12.96 -21.82
C ASN A 2 -8.06 -12.60 -21.65
N TYR A 3 -7.24 -13.57 -21.24
CA TYR A 3 -5.82 -13.37 -20.95
C TYR A 3 -5.06 -12.74 -22.13
N SER A 4 -5.25 -13.27 -23.34
CA SER A 4 -4.57 -12.78 -24.55
C SER A 4 -5.05 -11.38 -24.97
N GLU A 5 -6.33 -11.08 -24.80
CA GLU A 5 -6.88 -9.74 -25.03
C GLU A 5 -6.26 -8.71 -24.08
N LEU A 6 -6.10 -9.08 -22.80
CA LEU A 6 -5.50 -8.21 -21.79
C LEU A 6 -4.02 -7.92 -22.10
N GLN A 7 -3.23 -8.95 -22.40
CA GLN A 7 -1.83 -8.78 -22.78
C GLN A 7 -1.67 -7.86 -24.00
N ASN A 8 -2.46 -8.10 -25.04
CA ASN A 8 -2.40 -7.30 -26.26
C ASN A 8 -2.81 -5.83 -26.02
N SER A 9 -3.80 -5.59 -25.16
CA SER A 9 -4.22 -4.24 -24.77
C SER A 9 -3.10 -3.48 -24.05
N ILE A 10 -2.40 -4.15 -23.11
CA ILE A 10 -1.28 -3.57 -22.37
C ILE A 10 -0.12 -3.25 -23.30
N ILE A 11 0.29 -4.18 -24.17
CA ILE A 11 1.38 -3.97 -25.14
C ILE A 11 1.10 -2.76 -26.02
N ARG A 12 -0.11 -2.66 -26.58
CA ARG A 12 -0.51 -1.54 -27.44
C ARG A 12 -0.44 -0.21 -26.70
N ARG A 13 -0.82 -0.17 -25.43
CA ARG A 13 -0.73 1.06 -24.61
C ARG A 13 0.73 1.45 -24.39
N ILE A 14 1.57 0.50 -24.00
CA ILE A 14 3.01 0.74 -23.74
C ILE A 14 3.71 1.29 -24.98
N LEU A 15 3.45 0.71 -26.17
CA LEU A 15 4.08 1.16 -27.43
C LEU A 15 3.78 2.62 -27.80
N ASN A 16 2.70 3.20 -27.26
CA ASN A 16 2.29 4.57 -27.56
C ASN A 16 2.69 5.58 -26.47
N ILE A 17 3.29 5.13 -25.35
CA ILE A 17 3.76 6.02 -24.29
C ILE A 17 5.02 6.74 -24.76
N LYS A 18 5.01 8.08 -24.71
CA LYS A 18 6.18 8.93 -25.01
C LYS A 18 6.89 9.44 -23.75
N ASP A 19 6.28 9.24 -22.59
CA ASP A 19 6.83 9.63 -21.30
C ASP A 19 7.79 8.54 -20.78
N ILE A 20 9.09 8.88 -20.78
CA ILE A 20 10.16 7.98 -20.32
C ILE A 20 10.04 7.65 -18.83
N ILE A 21 9.56 8.56 -18.00
CA ILE A 21 9.40 8.35 -16.55
C ILE A 21 8.30 7.31 -16.32
N LEU A 22 7.22 7.40 -17.08
CA LEU A 22 6.14 6.41 -17.02
C LEU A 22 6.64 5.02 -17.48
N LEU A 23 7.42 4.95 -18.56
CA LEU A 23 8.01 3.69 -19.02
C LEU A 23 8.94 3.07 -17.98
N GLN A 24 9.78 3.87 -17.31
CA GLN A 24 10.65 3.40 -16.23
C GLN A 24 9.84 2.82 -15.06
N LYS A 25 8.78 3.50 -14.63
CA LYS A 25 7.90 2.99 -13.56
C LYS A 25 7.21 1.67 -13.93
N ILE A 26 6.74 1.54 -15.18
CA ILE A 26 6.15 0.29 -15.68
C ILE A 26 7.20 -0.82 -15.66
N GLN A 27 8.43 -0.54 -16.10
CA GLN A 27 9.52 -1.50 -16.07
C GLN A 27 9.86 -1.96 -14.64
N GLU A 28 9.96 -1.04 -13.68
CA GLU A 28 10.18 -1.39 -12.27
C GLU A 28 9.07 -2.29 -11.73
N LEU A 29 7.81 -2.00 -12.05
CA LEU A 29 6.67 -2.80 -11.60
C LEU A 29 6.70 -4.22 -12.16
N LEU A 30 7.06 -4.37 -13.44
CA LEU A 30 7.20 -5.68 -14.09
C LEU A 30 8.41 -6.46 -13.56
N LEU A 31 9.49 -5.78 -13.17
CA LEU A 31 10.66 -6.41 -12.56
C LEU A 31 10.39 -6.86 -11.11
N LYS A 32 9.70 -6.05 -10.31
CA LYS A 32 9.30 -6.38 -8.93
C LYS A 32 8.35 -7.57 -8.85
N GLN A 33 7.57 -7.86 -9.90
CA GLN A 33 6.73 -9.07 -9.91
C GLN A 33 7.54 -10.36 -10.08
N ASN A 34 8.73 -10.30 -10.67
CA ASN A 34 9.60 -11.47 -10.87
C ASN A 34 10.57 -11.69 -9.69
N THR A 35 10.74 -10.70 -8.82
CA THR A 35 11.39 -10.93 -7.53
C THR A 35 10.30 -11.30 -6.53
N SER A 36 10.21 -12.58 -6.20
CA SER A 36 9.51 -13.07 -5.02
C SER A 36 10.25 -12.62 -3.76
N ASP A 37 10.54 -11.33 -3.64
CA ASP A 37 11.12 -10.74 -2.46
C ASP A 37 10.02 -10.75 -1.40
N ILE A 38 9.96 -11.87 -0.67
CA ILE A 38 9.19 -12.00 0.54
C ILE A 38 9.54 -10.78 1.38
N TYR A 39 8.56 -9.90 1.58
CA TYR A 39 8.77 -8.70 2.35
C TYR A 39 9.02 -9.11 3.81
N TYR A 40 10.24 -8.86 4.28
CA TYR A 40 10.62 -9.08 5.68
C TYR A 40 10.42 -7.79 6.44
N LEU A 41 9.59 -7.84 7.48
CA LEU A 41 9.44 -6.74 8.42
C LEU A 41 10.78 -6.41 9.05
N SER A 42 11.11 -5.11 9.11
CA SER A 42 12.19 -4.59 9.92
C SER A 42 11.93 -4.84 11.41
N GLU A 43 12.98 -4.76 12.22
CA GLU A 43 12.84 -4.91 13.68
C GLU A 43 11.92 -3.85 14.29
N LEU A 44 11.95 -2.63 13.75
CA LEU A 44 11.04 -1.55 14.18
C LEU A 44 9.58 -1.91 13.90
N GLU A 45 9.27 -2.39 12.69
CA GLU A 45 7.91 -2.77 12.31
C GLU A 45 7.40 -3.97 13.13
N LYS A 46 8.26 -4.95 13.41
CA LYS A 46 7.93 -6.06 14.32
C LYS A 46 7.62 -5.54 15.73
N GLN A 47 8.43 -4.62 16.25
CA GLN A 47 8.20 -4.02 17.56
C GLN A 47 6.88 -3.25 17.62
N ILE A 48 6.58 -2.43 16.61
CA ILE A 48 5.31 -1.70 16.51
C ILE A 48 4.13 -2.67 16.54
N ILE A 49 4.17 -3.74 15.75
CA ILE A 49 3.09 -4.75 15.74
C ILE A 49 2.93 -5.40 17.12
N GLN A 50 4.02 -5.71 17.82
CA GLN A 50 3.95 -6.28 19.18
C GLN A 50 3.32 -5.30 20.18
N ILE A 51 3.65 -4.01 20.08
CA ILE A 51 3.06 -2.96 20.91
C ILE A 51 1.57 -2.84 20.60
N SER A 52 1.18 -2.75 19.33
CA SER A 52 -0.21 -2.62 18.91
C SER A 52 -1.07 -3.81 19.36
N LYS A 53 -0.54 -5.03 19.33
CA LYS A 53 -1.25 -6.21 19.85
C LYS A 53 -1.54 -6.08 21.35
N LYS A 54 -0.54 -5.69 22.14
CA LYS A 54 -0.72 -5.46 23.57
C LYS A 54 -1.72 -4.34 23.85
N GLN A 55 -1.69 -3.27 23.07
CA GLN A 55 -2.64 -2.18 23.19
C GLN A 55 -4.08 -2.66 22.95
N ILE A 56 -4.31 -3.45 21.90
CA ILE A 56 -5.63 -4.05 21.65
C ILE A 56 -6.06 -4.94 22.83
N ASP A 57 -5.17 -5.81 23.32
CA ASP A 57 -5.48 -6.71 24.45
C ASP A 57 -5.80 -5.96 25.74
N ASN A 58 -5.15 -4.81 25.96
CA ASN A 58 -5.37 -3.94 27.12
C ASN A 58 -6.60 -3.02 26.98
N GLY A 59 -7.22 -2.96 25.80
CA GLY A 59 -8.28 -2.00 25.51
C GLY A 59 -7.78 -0.59 25.16
N ASP A 60 -6.48 -0.42 24.95
CA ASP A 60 -5.83 0.84 24.54
C ASP A 60 -6.02 1.09 23.03
N TYR A 61 -7.27 1.09 22.57
CA TYR A 61 -7.63 1.43 21.20
C TYR A 61 -8.74 2.49 21.20
N PHE A 62 -8.86 3.19 20.08
CA PHE A 62 -9.99 4.09 19.84
C PHE A 62 -10.89 3.45 18.79
N THR A 63 -12.18 3.47 19.06
CA THR A 63 -13.22 3.23 18.05
C THR A 63 -13.26 4.41 17.08
N ASN A 64 -13.85 4.19 15.91
CA ASN A 64 -14.04 5.26 14.94
C ASN A 64 -14.81 6.45 15.55
N GLU A 65 -15.82 6.18 16.37
CA GLU A 65 -16.64 7.20 17.04
C GLU A 65 -15.79 8.05 18.00
N GLU A 66 -14.96 7.43 18.84
CA GLU A 66 -14.06 8.14 19.76
C GLU A 66 -13.00 8.98 19.02
N VAL A 67 -12.55 8.52 17.85
CA VAL A 67 -11.64 9.30 17.00
C VAL A 67 -12.34 10.55 16.48
N PHE A 68 -13.57 10.43 15.96
CA PHE A 68 -14.33 11.57 15.45
C PHE A 68 -14.64 12.60 16.54
N GLU A 69 -15.12 12.15 17.70
CA GLU A 69 -15.40 13.07 18.82
C GLU A 69 -14.15 13.84 19.28
N LYS A 70 -12.99 13.19 19.27
CA LYS A 70 -11.72 13.83 19.64
C LYS A 70 -11.26 14.83 18.59
N THR A 71 -11.44 14.51 17.31
CA THR A 71 -11.12 15.41 16.21
C THR A 71 -12.02 16.65 16.24
N ASP A 72 -13.33 16.47 16.46
CA ASP A 72 -14.28 17.58 16.55
C ASP A 72 -13.93 18.51 17.72
N LYS A 73 -13.62 17.95 18.90
CA LYS A 73 -13.15 18.73 20.06
C LYS A 73 -11.87 19.51 19.79
N TRP A 74 -10.92 18.93 19.05
CA TRP A 74 -9.67 19.62 18.70
C TRP A 74 -9.89 20.79 17.74
N LEU A 75 -10.90 20.71 16.86
CA LEU A 75 -11.24 21.79 15.92
C LEU A 75 -11.99 22.96 16.58
N GLU A 76 -12.53 22.76 17.78
CA GLU A 76 -13.17 23.80 18.59
C GLU A 76 -12.18 24.59 19.48
N GLU A 77 -10.91 24.15 19.57
CA GLU A 77 -9.80 24.85 20.24
C GLU A 77 -9.09 25.85 19.29
#